data_AF-A0AAD8W2P3-F1
#
_entry.id   AF-A0AAD8W2P3-F1
#
_cell.length_a   1.000
_cell.length_b   1.000
_cell.length_c   1.000
_cell.angle_alpha   90.00
_cell.angle_beta   90.00
_cell.angle_gamma   90.00
#
_symmetry.space_group_name_H-M   'P 1'
#
loop_
_entity.id
_entity.type
_entity.pdbx_description
1 polymer ?
#
loop_
_entity_poly.entity_id
_entity_poly.type
_entity_poly.pdbx_seq_one_letter_code
_entity_poly.pdbx_strand_id
1 'polypeptide(L)'
;MENYSSSWEQHGDEDGGGDGSGDGEAFGGTSPLRRLARQADDPWYIAYQDESTQWCSQRMDLEEKVANLGDELARKNLMIFELKRIVEEEKKNSELIRKEKLRVETDLAVFDQVVENLEHELKVMGEEKSIFICAVLLGVIPVLAVMWFW
;
A
#
# COMPACT_ATOMS: atom_id res chain seq x y z
N MET A 1 27.84 -6.69 4.12
CA MET A 1 28.13 -6.58 2.67
C MET A 1 28.49 -5.13 2.41
N GLU A 2 29.80 -4.90 2.39
CA GLU A 2 30.61 -3.86 1.73
C GLU A 2 30.10 -2.42 1.66
N ASN A 3 30.65 -1.62 2.58
CA ASN A 3 30.81 -0.17 2.48
C ASN A 3 31.87 0.16 1.41
N TYR A 4 31.54 1.02 0.45
CA TYR A 4 32.54 1.65 -0.42
C TYR A 4 33.12 2.88 0.27
N SER A 5 34.31 2.72 0.85
CA SER A 5 35.15 3.82 1.34
C SER A 5 35.68 4.65 0.17
N SER A 6 35.41 5.95 0.20
CA SER A 6 36.09 6.95 -0.63
C SER A 6 37.57 7.00 -0.25
N SER A 7 38.46 6.81 -1.22
CA SER A 7 39.89 7.04 -1.06
C SER A 7 40.29 8.26 -1.87
N TRP A 8 40.47 9.38 -1.18
CA TRP A 8 41.25 10.52 -1.63
C TRP A 8 42.17 10.90 -0.46
N GLU A 9 43.23 10.13 -0.27
CA GLU A 9 44.32 10.54 0.61
C GLU A 9 45.33 11.37 -0.18
N GLN A 10 45.43 12.62 0.26
CA GLN A 10 46.54 13.54 0.07
C GLN A 10 47.82 12.97 0.70
N HIS A 11 48.93 13.01 -0.03
CA HIS A 11 50.31 13.28 0.44
C HIS A 11 51.26 13.08 -0.76
N GLY A 12 52.30 13.87 -0.97
CA GLY A 12 52.85 14.97 -0.21
C GLY A 12 53.75 15.83 -1.09
N ASP A 13 53.92 17.07 -0.66
CA ASP A 13 55.02 17.93 -1.05
C ASP A 13 56.32 17.36 -0.49
N GLU A 14 57.38 17.26 -1.31
CA GLU A 14 58.76 17.49 -0.86
C GLU A 14 59.69 17.68 -2.05
N ASP A 15 60.65 18.58 -1.84
CA ASP A 15 61.51 19.26 -2.80
C ASP A 15 62.57 18.37 -3.48
N GLY A 16 62.96 18.79 -4.68
CA GLY A 16 64.14 18.27 -5.38
C GLY A 16 64.66 19.25 -6.41
N GLY A 17 65.53 20.16 -5.98
CA GLY A 17 66.33 21.02 -6.85
C GLY A 17 67.28 20.21 -7.74
N GLY A 18 67.48 20.67 -8.97
CA GLY A 18 68.27 20.00 -9.97
C GLY A 18 68.51 20.91 -11.17
N ASP A 19 69.52 21.76 -11.03
CA ASP A 19 70.00 22.71 -12.01
C ASP A 19 70.56 21.95 -13.23
N GLY A 20 70.13 22.32 -14.43
CA GLY A 20 70.58 21.67 -15.66
C GLY A 20 70.34 22.53 -16.88
N SER A 21 71.25 23.47 -17.14
CA SER A 21 71.41 24.15 -18.42
C SER A 21 71.58 23.10 -19.54
N GLY A 22 70.74 23.22 -20.57
CA GLY A 22 70.83 22.43 -21.80
C GLY A 22 70.13 23.18 -22.93
N ASP A 23 70.92 24.01 -23.63
CA ASP A 23 70.55 24.57 -24.92
C ASP A 23 70.41 23.43 -25.94
N GLY A 24 69.28 23.35 -26.64
CA GLY A 24 69.16 22.39 -27.75
C GLY A 24 67.74 22.07 -28.18
N GLU A 25 67.35 22.68 -29.29
CA GLU A 25 66.36 22.19 -30.26
C GLU A 25 64.87 22.35 -29.92
N ALA A 26 64.32 23.46 -30.46
CA ALA A 26 62.91 23.65 -30.72
C ALA A 26 62.39 22.60 -31.72
N PHE A 27 62.01 21.42 -31.22
CA PHE A 27 61.10 20.51 -31.93
C PHE A 27 59.68 20.78 -31.46
N GLY A 28 58.79 21.05 -32.41
CA GLY A 28 57.40 21.46 -32.22
C GLY A 28 56.57 20.49 -31.37
N GLY A 29 56.65 20.64 -30.05
CA GLY A 29 55.75 20.04 -29.09
C GLY A 29 54.39 20.72 -29.20
N THR A 30 53.49 20.15 -29.99
CA THR A 30 52.06 20.51 -29.89
C THR A 30 51.61 20.14 -28.48
N SER A 31 51.57 21.13 -27.58
CA SER A 31 51.18 20.96 -26.18
C SER A 31 49.87 20.16 -26.12
N PRO A 32 49.73 19.18 -25.20
CA PRO A 32 48.53 18.35 -25.09
C PRO A 32 47.23 19.17 -25.04
N LEU A 33 47.29 20.33 -24.38
CA LEU A 33 46.20 21.31 -24.29
C LEU A 33 45.76 21.86 -25.66
N ARG A 34 46.68 22.06 -26.62
CA ARG A 34 46.33 22.49 -27.98
C ARG A 34 45.74 21.38 -28.84
N ARG A 35 46.11 20.11 -28.59
CA ARG A 35 45.47 18.95 -29.26
C ARG A 35 44.05 18.74 -28.73
N LEU A 36 43.86 18.84 -27.41
CA LEU A 36 42.56 18.82 -26.75
C LEU A 36 41.65 19.97 -27.24
N ALA A 37 42.17 21.19 -27.34
CA ALA A 37 41.41 22.32 -27.88
C ALA A 37 40.96 22.10 -29.33
N ARG A 38 41.83 21.55 -30.20
CA ARG A 38 41.44 21.20 -31.58
C ARG A 38 40.43 20.05 -31.66
N GLN A 39 40.44 19.14 -30.69
CA GLN A 39 39.52 18.02 -30.62
C GLN A 39 38.15 18.46 -30.08
N ALA A 40 38.12 19.46 -29.19
CA ALA A 40 36.89 20.08 -28.71
C ALA A 40 36.15 20.88 -29.80
N ASP A 41 36.89 21.43 -30.78
CA ASP A 41 36.32 22.13 -31.94
C ASP A 41 36.07 21.19 -33.14
N ASP A 42 36.31 19.88 -33.01
CA ASP A 42 36.04 18.91 -34.07
C ASP A 42 34.52 18.66 -34.15
N PRO A 43 33.86 18.95 -35.29
CA PRO A 43 32.43 18.73 -35.46
C PRO A 43 31.99 17.30 -35.16
N TRP A 44 32.84 16.30 -35.39
CA TRP A 44 32.53 14.91 -35.07
C TRP A 44 32.53 14.64 -33.57
N TYR A 45 33.48 15.23 -32.83
CA TYR A 45 33.57 15.09 -31.39
C TYR A 45 32.45 15.84 -30.65
N ILE A 46 32.05 17.01 -31.15
CA ILE A 46 30.89 17.77 -30.64
C ILE A 46 29.61 16.97 -30.84
N ALA A 47 29.37 16.44 -32.05
CA ALA A 47 28.18 15.62 -32.32
C ALA A 47 28.12 14.37 -31.42
N TYR A 48 29.26 13.71 -31.19
CA TYR A 48 29.35 12.58 -30.27
C TYR A 48 29.05 12.97 -28.82
N GLN A 49 29.55 14.13 -28.35
CA GLN A 49 29.22 14.64 -27.01
C GLN A 49 27.74 15.01 -26.88
N ASP A 50 27.14 15.63 -27.88
CA ASP A 50 25.72 15.97 -27.88
C ASP A 50 24.84 14.72 -27.84
N GLU A 51 25.15 13.73 -28.69
CA GLU A 51 24.45 12.44 -28.69
C GLU A 51 24.62 11.72 -27.35
N SER A 52 25.83 11.64 -26.80
CA SER A 52 26.06 10.97 -25.51
C SER A 52 25.34 11.68 -24.35
N THR A 53 25.30 13.03 -24.35
CA THR A 53 24.56 13.82 -23.36
C THR A 53 23.05 13.60 -23.48
N GLN A 54 22.53 13.52 -24.71
CA GLN A 54 21.13 13.21 -24.97
C GLN A 54 20.76 11.81 -24.47
N TRP A 55 21.60 10.80 -24.74
CA TRP A 55 21.41 9.44 -24.24
C TRP A 55 21.45 9.37 -22.72
N CYS A 56 22.39 10.06 -22.08
CA CYS A 56 22.46 10.14 -20.62
C CYS A 56 21.20 10.77 -20.02
N SER A 57 20.69 11.85 -20.63
CA SER A 57 19.47 12.52 -20.18
C SER A 57 18.25 11.61 -20.31
N GLN A 58 18.08 10.95 -21.47
CA GLN A 58 16.99 9.99 -21.68
C GLN A 58 17.05 8.81 -20.71
N ARG A 59 18.26 8.34 -20.38
CA ARG A 59 18.43 7.25 -19.40
C ARG A 59 18.00 7.69 -18.01
N MET A 60 18.41 8.88 -17.57
CA MET A 60 17.99 9.41 -16.27
C MET A 60 16.47 9.60 -16.18
N ASP A 61 15.85 10.16 -17.23
CA ASP A 61 14.39 10.30 -17.30
C ASP A 61 13.67 8.94 -17.24
N LEU A 62 14.25 7.91 -17.86
CA LEU A 62 13.69 6.57 -17.84
C LEU A 62 13.85 5.91 -16.47
N GLU A 63 15.01 6.05 -15.83
CA GLU A 63 15.27 5.57 -14.48
C GLU A 63 14.30 6.22 -13.47
N GLU A 64 14.07 7.53 -13.58
CA GLU A 64 13.10 8.24 -12.74
C GLU A 64 11.67 7.72 -12.95
N LYS A 65 11.25 7.52 -14.21
CA LYS A 65 9.94 6.94 -14.52
C LYS A 65 9.78 5.53 -13.95
N VAL A 66 10.81 4.70 -14.05
CA VAL A 66 10.80 3.34 -13.50
C VAL A 66 10.71 3.37 -11.97
N ALA A 67 11.46 4.25 -11.30
CA ALA A 67 11.37 4.42 -9.86
C ALA A 67 9.95 4.85 -9.43
N ASN A 68 9.38 5.86 -10.10
CA ASN A 68 8.02 6.33 -9.83
C ASN A 68 6.96 5.23 -10.03
N LEU A 69 7.10 4.42 -11.08
CA LEU A 69 6.21 3.27 -11.30
C LEU A 69 6.39 2.21 -10.20
N GLY A 70 7.62 2.00 -9.73
CA GLY A 70 7.92 1.11 -8.60
C GLY A 70 7.22 1.55 -7.31
N ASP A 71 7.30 2.84 -6.98
CA ASP A 71 6.64 3.42 -5.82
C ASP A 71 5.10 3.36 -5.93
N GLU A 72 4.57 3.66 -7.12
CA GLU A 72 3.14 3.56 -7.36
C GLU A 72 2.65 2.12 -7.25
N LEU A 73 3.42 1.15 -7.75
CA LEU A 73 3.11 -0.28 -7.64
C LEU A 73 3.15 -0.74 -6.18
N ALA A 74 4.16 -0.33 -5.41
CA ALA A 74 4.26 -0.66 -3.99
C ALA A 74 3.05 -0.12 -3.20
N ARG A 75 2.67 1.14 -3.44
CA ARG A 75 1.51 1.77 -2.82
C ARG A 75 0.20 1.07 -3.20
N LYS A 76 0.01 0.74 -4.48
CA LYS A 76 -1.19 0.00 -4.94
C LYS A 76 -1.25 -1.40 -4.33
N ASN A 77 -0.12 -2.09 -4.23
CA ASN A 77 -0.05 -3.41 -3.61
C ASN A 77 -0.42 -3.37 -2.12
N LEU A 78 0.04 -2.35 -1.40
CA LEU A 78 -0.35 -2.13 -0.01
C LEU A 78 -1.87 -1.91 0.11
N MET A 79 -2.44 -1.04 -0.72
CA MET A 79 -3.88 -0.79 -0.74
C MET A 79 -4.69 -2.06 -1.05
N ILE A 80 -4.23 -2.89 -2.00
CA ILE A 80 -4.87 -4.17 -2.32
C ILE A 80 -4.84 -5.11 -1.11
N PHE A 81 -3.74 -5.15 -0.37
CA PHE A 81 -3.62 -5.97 0.82
C PHE A 81 -4.60 -5.52 1.93
N GLU A 82 -4.68 -4.21 2.17
CA GLU A 82 -5.62 -3.64 3.14
C GLU A 82 -7.07 -3.90 2.76
N LEU A 83 -7.42 -3.72 1.48
CA LEU A 83 -8.76 -4.02 0.96
C LEU A 83 -9.11 -5.51 1.12
N LYS A 84 -8.17 -6.42 0.83
CA LYS A 84 -8.37 -7.86 1.05
C LYS A 84 -8.66 -8.17 2.52
N ARG A 85 -7.95 -7.52 3.44
CA ARG A 85 -8.19 -7.67 4.88
C ARG A 85 -9.59 -7.22 5.27
N ILE A 86 -10.02 -6.04 4.79
CA ILE A 86 -11.36 -5.49 5.06
C ILE A 86 -12.45 -6.41 4.53
N VAL A 87 -12.32 -6.89 3.29
CA VAL A 87 -13.29 -7.81 2.68
C VAL A 87 -13.42 -9.12 3.47
N GLU A 88 -12.30 -9.67 3.95
CA GLU A 88 -12.33 -10.89 4.77
C GLU A 88 -13.00 -10.66 6.14
N GLU A 89 -12.80 -9.48 6.73
CA GLU A 89 -13.47 -9.09 7.97
C GLU A 89 -14.98 -8.88 7.77
N GLU A 90 -15.37 -8.20 6.69
CA GLU A 90 -16.78 -8.00 6.32
C GLU A 90 -17.48 -9.33 6.05
N LYS A 91 -16.79 -10.27 5.40
CA LYS A 91 -17.31 -11.63 5.15
C LYS A 91 -17.60 -12.36 6.46
N LYS A 92 -16.68 -12.31 7.44
CA LYS A 92 -16.91 -12.89 8.77
C LYS A 92 -18.09 -12.23 9.48
N ASN A 93 -18.21 -10.91 9.39
CA ASN A 93 -19.34 -10.18 9.95
C ASN A 93 -20.67 -10.60 9.30
N SER A 94 -20.70 -10.72 7.97
CA SER A 94 -21.88 -11.18 7.23
C SER A 94 -22.30 -12.59 7.61
N GLU A 95 -21.34 -13.49 7.83
CA GLU A 95 -21.62 -14.84 8.33
C GLU A 95 -22.20 -14.83 9.74
N LEU A 96 -21.73 -13.93 10.61
CA LEU A 96 -22.27 -13.76 11.96
C LEU A 96 -23.72 -13.28 11.91
N ILE A 97 -24.00 -12.23 11.14
CA ILE A 97 -25.35 -11.70 10.92
C ILE A 97 -26.27 -12.81 10.39
N ARG A 98 -25.80 -13.64 9.45
CA ARG A 98 -26.57 -14.77 8.93
C ARG A 98 -26.91 -15.80 10.02
N LYS A 99 -25.98 -16.10 10.93
CA LYS A 99 -26.21 -17.02 12.06
C LYS A 99 -27.19 -16.45 13.08
N GLU A 100 -27.10 -15.15 13.38
CA GLU A 100 -28.05 -14.49 14.27
C GLU A 100 -29.45 -14.43 13.67
N LYS A 101 -29.56 -14.10 12.39
CA LYS A 101 -30.83 -14.15 11.66
C LYS A 101 -31.48 -15.52 11.77
N LEU A 102 -30.72 -16.59 11.55
CA LEU A 102 -31.24 -17.96 11.64
C LEU A 102 -31.72 -18.31 13.05
N ARG A 103 -31.02 -17.84 14.10
CA ARG A 103 -31.45 -18.02 15.49
C ARG A 103 -32.77 -17.31 15.75
N VAL A 104 -32.88 -16.05 15.38
CA VAL A 104 -34.12 -15.27 15.54
C VAL A 104 -35.28 -15.91 14.77
N GLU A 105 -35.04 -16.42 13.56
CA GLU A 105 -36.06 -17.11 12.76
C GLU A 105 -36.52 -18.43 13.42
N THR A 106 -35.60 -19.15 14.06
CA THR A 106 -35.93 -20.36 14.82
C THR A 106 -36.74 -20.02 16.08
N ASP A 107 -36.32 -18.98 16.82
CA ASP A 107 -37.02 -18.53 18.02
C ASP A 107 -38.44 -18.03 17.69
N LEU A 108 -38.59 -17.34 16.55
CA LEU A 108 -39.89 -16.90 16.05
C LEU A 108 -40.80 -18.08 15.71
N ALA A 109 -40.29 -19.11 15.04
CA ALA A 109 -41.07 -20.31 14.73
C ALA A 109 -41.52 -21.05 16.01
N VAL A 110 -40.67 -21.11 17.04
CA VAL A 110 -41.05 -21.65 18.36
C VAL A 110 -42.14 -20.79 19.00
N PHE A 111 -42.03 -19.47 18.89
CA PHE A 111 -43.02 -18.54 19.42
C PHE A 111 -44.38 -18.72 18.72
N ASP A 112 -44.40 -18.78 17.39
CA ASP A 112 -45.63 -19.02 16.61
C ASP A 112 -46.30 -20.34 17.04
N GLN A 113 -45.53 -21.41 17.21
CA GLN A 113 -46.04 -22.70 17.68
C GLN A 113 -46.64 -22.62 19.09
N VAL A 114 -46.03 -21.85 19.99
CA VAL A 114 -46.54 -21.64 21.35
C VAL A 114 -47.84 -20.83 21.32
N VAL A 115 -47.91 -19.81 20.47
CA VAL A 115 -49.13 -19.00 20.28
C VAL A 115 -50.26 -19.85 19.73
N GLU A 116 -50.04 -20.67 18.69
CA GLU A 116 -51.06 -21.56 18.14
C GLU A 116 -51.58 -22.56 19.20
N ASN A 117 -50.68 -23.13 20.00
CA ASN A 117 -51.07 -24.02 21.08
C ASN A 117 -51.91 -23.31 22.15
N LEU A 118 -51.51 -22.09 22.54
CA LEU A 118 -52.25 -21.26 23.49
C LEU A 118 -53.64 -20.88 22.96
N GLU A 119 -53.76 -20.52 21.68
CA GLU A 119 -55.06 -20.22 21.05
C GLU A 119 -55.98 -21.44 21.07
N HIS A 120 -55.44 -22.63 20.78
CA HIS A 120 -56.20 -23.87 20.88
C HIS A 120 -56.66 -24.16 22.32
N GLU A 121 -55.78 -24.02 23.30
CA GLU A 121 -56.13 -24.22 24.71
C GLU A 121 -57.16 -23.20 25.22
N LEU A 122 -57.03 -21.92 24.80
CA LEU A 122 -58.00 -20.87 25.11
C LEU A 122 -59.40 -21.22 24.61
N LYS A 123 -59.47 -21.76 23.38
CA LYS A 123 -60.73 -22.18 22.76
C LYS A 123 -61.40 -23.33 23.53
N VAL A 124 -60.61 -24.19 24.17
CA VAL A 124 -61.10 -25.33 24.97
C VAL A 124 -61.50 -24.92 26.40
N MET A 125 -60.83 -23.92 27.00
CA MET A 125 -61.00 -23.58 28.43
C MET A 125 -62.22 -22.71 28.80
N GLY A 126 -62.98 -22.21 27.82
CA GLY A 126 -64.18 -21.37 28.06
C GLY A 126 -63.85 -19.91 28.40
N GLU A 127 -64.81 -19.01 28.14
CA GLU A 127 -64.61 -17.54 28.09
C GLU A 127 -63.98 -16.92 29.35
N GLU A 128 -64.33 -17.38 30.54
CA GLU A 128 -63.88 -16.76 31.80
C GLU A 128 -62.38 -16.95 32.07
N LYS A 129 -61.81 -18.11 31.71
CA LYS A 129 -60.37 -18.39 31.88
C LYS A 129 -59.52 -17.84 30.74
N SER A 130 -60.12 -17.73 29.55
CA SER A 130 -59.52 -17.16 28.35
C SER A 130 -59.11 -15.69 28.53
N ILE A 131 -60.00 -14.87 29.11
CA ILE A 131 -59.75 -13.44 29.34
C ILE A 131 -58.55 -13.23 30.27
N PHE A 132 -58.40 -14.06 31.31
CA PHE A 132 -57.30 -13.96 32.26
C PHE A 132 -55.94 -14.27 31.60
N ILE A 133 -55.88 -15.30 30.76
CA ILE A 133 -54.65 -15.69 30.04
C ILE A 133 -54.28 -14.65 28.98
N CYS A 134 -55.25 -14.12 28.22
CA CYS A 134 -55.02 -13.01 27.29
C CYS A 134 -54.46 -11.76 27.99
N ALA A 135 -55.00 -11.41 29.16
CA ALA A 135 -54.49 -10.27 29.93
C ALA A 135 -53.04 -10.49 30.41
N VAL A 136 -52.68 -11.72 30.81
CA VAL A 136 -51.31 -12.06 31.20
C VAL A 136 -50.37 -12.03 30.00
N LEU A 137 -50.75 -12.60 28.85
CA LEU A 137 -49.93 -12.58 27.64
C LEU A 137 -49.70 -11.15 27.12
N LEU A 138 -50.74 -10.33 27.05
CA LEU A 138 -50.64 -8.92 26.63
C LEU A 138 -49.85 -8.06 27.63
N GLY A 139 -49.74 -8.47 28.90
CA GLY A 139 -48.91 -7.79 29.89
C GLY A 139 -47.45 -8.23 29.87
N VAL A 140 -47.18 -9.54 29.72
CA VAL A 140 -45.84 -10.12 29.84
C VAL A 140 -45.03 -9.98 28.55
N ILE A 141 -45.66 -10.15 27.39
CA ILE A 141 -44.97 -10.09 26.08
C ILE A 141 -44.34 -8.71 25.83
N PRO A 142 -45.03 -7.57 26.04
CA PRO A 142 -44.42 -6.25 25.83
C PRO A 142 -43.29 -5.95 26.81
N VAL A 143 -43.39 -6.43 28.05
CA VAL A 143 -42.36 -6.23 29.08
C VAL A 143 -41.09 -7.01 28.72
N LEU A 144 -41.22 -8.25 28.25
CA LEU A 144 -40.09 -9.03 27.75
C LEU A 144 -39.47 -8.44 26.48
N ALA A 145 -40.29 -7.92 25.57
CA ALA A 145 -39.82 -7.25 24.36
C ALA A 145 -39.01 -5.99 24.67
N VAL A 146 -39.42 -5.20 25.67
CA VAL A 146 -38.68 -4.00 26.12
C VAL A 146 -37.38 -4.39 26.83
N MET A 147 -37.35 -5.46 27.64
CA MET A 147 -36.12 -5.94 28.29
C MET A 147 -35.07 -6.48 27.31
N TRP A 148 -35.49 -7.02 26.17
CA TRP A 148 -34.57 -7.53 25.14
C TRP A 148 -34.01 -6.43 24.22
N PHE A 149 -34.64 -5.25 24.21
CA PHE A 149 -34.22 -4.12 23.38
C PHE A 149 -33.18 -3.20 24.08
N TRP A 150 -32.81 -3.50 25.33
CA TRP A 150 -31.84 -2.76 26.16
C TRP A 150 -30.66 -3.66 26.54
#